data_AF-A0A7X9IGD8-F1
#
_entry.id   AF-A0A7X9IGD8-F1
#
_cell.length_a   1.000
_cell.length_b   1.000
_cell.length_c   1.000
_cell.angle_alpha   90.00
_cell.angle_beta   90.00
_cell.angle_gamma   90.00
#
_symmetry.space_group_name_H-M   'P 1'
#
loop_
_entity.id
_entity.type
_entity.pdbx_description
1 polymer ?
#
loop_
_entity_poly.entity_id
_entity_poly.type
_entity_poly.pdbx_seq_one_letter_code
_entity_poly.pdbx_strand_id
1 'polypeptide(L)'
;MKRVLVFGAGRVARPCVQYLLRQEGIAVTVVDLSMENLDRVTEKHPRSTALVADAGRESAGLIASVKPDLVINLLPPAFMAPVAKQCLEAGVHLV
;
A
#
# COMPACT_ATOMS: atom_id res chain seq x y z
N MET A 1 -2.63 2.53 16.52
CA MET A 1 -3.06 2.74 15.11
C MET A 1 -2.43 1.63 14.28
N LYS A 2 -3.24 0.83 13.56
CA LYS A 2 -2.75 -0.17 12.61
C LYS A 2 -2.31 0.52 11.33
N ARG A 3 -1.21 0.06 10.73
CA ARG A 3 -0.61 0.62 9.52
C ARG A 3 -0.77 -0.34 8.36
N VAL A 4 -1.46 0.09 7.31
CA VAL A 4 -1.64 -0.67 6.08
C VAL A 4 -0.83 -0.03 4.97
N LEU A 5 -0.02 -0.82 4.29
CA LEU A 5 0.72 -0.41 3.10
C LEU A 5 0.07 -1.01 1.86
N VAL A 6 -0.41 -0.16 0.96
CA VAL A 6 -1.10 -0.57 -0.27
C VAL A 6 -0.18 -0.32 -1.45
N PHE A 7 0.18 -1.38 -2.17
CA PHE A 7 0.94 -1.29 -3.42
C PHE A 7 -0.02 -1.25 -4.61
N GLY A 8 0.01 -0.16 -5.36
CA GLY A 8 -0.86 0.10 -6.51
C GLY A 8 -2.06 0.99 -6.16
N ALA A 9 -2.27 2.03 -6.96
CA ALA A 9 -3.38 2.98 -6.89
C ALA A 9 -4.28 2.95 -8.15
N GLY A 10 -4.31 1.79 -8.82
CA GLY A 10 -5.07 1.58 -10.05
C GLY A 10 -6.59 1.55 -9.89
N ARG A 11 -7.28 0.94 -10.86
CA ARG A 11 -8.76 0.96 -10.95
C ARG A 11 -9.46 0.41 -9.71
N VAL A 12 -8.93 -0.66 -9.13
CA VAL A 12 -9.55 -1.38 -7.99
C VAL A 12 -9.10 -0.86 -6.62
N ALA A 13 -8.10 0.01 -6.54
CA ALA A 13 -7.52 0.45 -5.27
C ALA A 13 -8.45 1.38 -4.48
N ARG A 14 -9.12 2.32 -5.15
CA ARG A 14 -9.96 3.33 -4.48
C ARG A 14 -11.00 2.74 -3.53
N PRO A 15 -11.87 1.78 -3.91
CA PRO A 15 -12.86 1.25 -2.97
C PRO A 15 -12.23 0.60 -1.72
N CYS A 16 -11.12 -0.13 -1.89
CA CYS A 16 -10.38 -0.74 -0.78
C CYS A 16 -9.80 0.33 0.16
N VAL A 17 -9.03 1.28 -0.38
CA VAL A 17 -8.41 2.35 0.41
C VAL A 17 -9.46 3.19 1.13
N GLN A 18 -10.53 3.60 0.42
CA GLN A 18 -11.60 4.40 1.02
C GLN A 18 -12.36 3.64 2.11
N TYR A 19 -12.52 2.32 1.96
CA TYR A 19 -13.09 1.49 3.02
C TYR A 19 -12.20 1.48 4.28
N LEU A 20 -10.89 1.28 4.12
CA LEU A 20 -9.94 1.29 5.22
C LEU A 20 -9.88 2.66 5.91
N LEU A 21 -9.88 3.75 5.14
CA LEU A 21 -9.82 5.11 5.68
C LEU A 21 -11.06 5.48 6.50
N ARG A 22 -12.23 4.86 6.26
CA ARG A 22 -13.43 5.02 7.10
C ARG A 22 -13.31 4.31 8.46
N GLN A 23 -12.43 3.32 8.60
CA GLN A 23 -12.23 2.64 9.86
C GLN A 23 -11.37 3.51 10.79
N GLU A 24 -11.79 3.66 12.03
CA GLU A 24 -10.98 4.34 13.04
C GLU A 24 -9.75 3.50 13.40
N GLY A 25 -8.65 4.19 13.74
CA GLY A 25 -7.42 3.52 14.16
C GLY A 25 -6.62 2.85 13.03
N ILE A 26 -6.99 3.03 11.76
CA ILE A 26 -6.20 2.57 10.59
C ILE A 26 -5.56 3.77 9.88
N ALA A 27 -4.25 3.71 9.70
CA ALA A 27 -3.48 4.58 8.80
C ALA A 27 -3.15 3.82 7.52
N VAL A 28 -3.27 4.47 6.36
CA VAL A 28 -3.01 3.84 5.06
C VAL A 28 -1.91 4.60 4.31
N THR A 29 -0.82 3.92 3.97
CA THR A 29 0.16 4.42 3.02
C THR A 29 -0.12 3.78 1.67
N VAL A 30 -0.34 4.58 0.63
CA VAL A 30 -0.56 4.10 -0.75
C VAL A 30 0.64 4.44 -1.60
N VAL A 31 1.15 3.46 -2.34
CA VAL A 31 2.31 3.59 -3.22
C VAL A 31 1.93 3.32 -4.66
N ASP A 32 2.29 4.22 -5.56
CA ASP A 32 2.09 4.06 -7.01
C ASP A 32 3.12 4.91 -7.77
N LEU A 33 3.32 4.61 -9.06
CA LEU A 33 4.18 5.42 -9.92
C LEU A 33 3.51 6.75 -10.33
N SER A 34 2.18 6.83 -10.30
CA SER A 34 1.42 8.01 -10.70
C SER A 34 0.89 8.78 -9.50
N MET A 35 1.33 10.03 -9.35
CA MET A 35 0.79 10.94 -8.35
C MET A 35 -0.72 11.22 -8.56
N GLU A 36 -1.17 11.27 -9.81
CA GLU A 36 -2.60 11.44 -10.13
C GLU A 36 -3.45 10.29 -9.59
N ASN A 37 -2.97 9.04 -9.73
CA ASN A 37 -3.65 7.88 -9.17
C ASN A 37 -3.71 7.96 -7.63
N LEU A 38 -2.60 8.37 -7.01
CA LEU A 38 -2.51 8.52 -5.55
C LEU A 38 -3.50 9.58 -5.05
N ASP A 39 -3.55 10.74 -5.67
CA ASP A 39 -4.48 11.82 -5.31
C ASP A 39 -5.93 11.36 -5.44
N ARG A 40 -6.27 10.66 -6.53
CA ARG A 40 -7.61 10.10 -6.76
C ARG A 40 -8.01 9.04 -5.73
N VAL A 41 -7.06 8.22 -5.27
CA VAL A 41 -7.32 7.12 -4.34
C VAL A 41 -7.38 7.61 -2.89
N THR A 42 -6.49 8.53 -2.52
CA THR A 42 -6.34 8.99 -1.13
C THR A 42 -7.24 10.18 -0.79
N GLU A 43 -7.58 11.01 -1.78
CA GLU A 43 -8.40 12.22 -1.62
C GLU A 43 -7.91 13.14 -0.48
N LYS A 44 -6.59 13.16 -0.24
CA LYS A 44 -5.93 13.92 0.83
C LYS A 44 -6.51 13.63 2.22
N HIS A 45 -7.01 12.42 2.44
CA HIS A 45 -7.56 12.02 3.74
C HIS A 45 -6.46 12.10 4.83
N PRO A 46 -6.75 12.64 6.04
CA PRO A 46 -5.73 12.89 7.06
C PRO A 46 -5.04 11.64 7.61
N ARG A 47 -5.68 10.46 7.45
CA ARG A 47 -5.10 9.14 7.79
C ARG A 47 -4.42 8.45 6.61
N SER A 48 -4.26 9.13 5.48
CA SER A 48 -3.59 8.61 4.30
C SER A 48 -2.25 9.29 4.05
N THR A 49 -1.30 8.51 3.55
CA THR A 49 -0.02 9.00 3.03
C THR A 49 0.11 8.51 1.59
N ALA A 50 0.30 9.44 0.65
CA ALA A 50 0.61 9.12 -0.75
C ALA A 50 2.14 9.10 -0.92
N LEU A 51 2.67 8.05 -1.54
CA LEU A 51 4.09 7.92 -1.82
C LEU A 51 4.33 7.49 -3.27
N VAL A 52 5.07 8.31 -4.02
CA VAL A 52 5.43 8.00 -5.40
C VAL A 52 6.69 7.15 -5.42
N ALA A 53 6.58 5.88 -5.82
CA ALA A 53 7.71 4.95 -5.94
C ALA A 53 7.34 3.72 -6.80
N ASP A 54 8.35 2.95 -7.23
CA ASP A 54 8.15 1.68 -7.91
C ASP A 54 8.00 0.55 -6.88
N ALA A 55 6.76 0.33 -6.40
CA ALA A 55 6.47 -0.71 -5.43
C ALA A 55 6.87 -2.13 -5.90
N GLY A 56 6.95 -2.37 -7.21
CA GLY A 56 7.37 -3.66 -7.76
C GLY A 56 8.86 -3.93 -7.61
N ARG A 57 9.68 -2.88 -7.54
CA ARG A 57 11.14 -2.95 -7.37
C ARG A 57 11.57 -2.64 -5.94
N GLU A 58 10.84 -1.78 -5.25
CA GLU A 58 11.24 -1.18 -3.97
C GLU A 58 10.48 -1.75 -2.76
N SER A 59 9.70 -2.83 -2.93
CA SER A 59 8.83 -3.38 -1.88
C SER A 59 9.57 -3.65 -0.56
N ALA A 60 10.81 -4.15 -0.61
CA ALA A 60 11.65 -4.41 0.57
C ALA A 60 11.90 -3.14 1.39
N GLY A 61 12.39 -2.08 0.72
CA GLY A 61 12.70 -0.80 1.35
C GLY A 61 11.44 -0.09 1.84
N LEU A 62 10.35 -0.17 1.09
CA LEU A 62 9.05 0.38 1.47
C LEU A 62 8.50 -0.30 2.73
N ILE A 63 8.57 -1.64 2.81
CA ILE A 63 8.15 -2.39 4.01
C ILE A 63 9.04 -2.02 5.21
N ALA A 64 10.37 -1.97 5.03
CA ALA A 64 11.31 -1.63 6.10
C ALA A 64 11.15 -0.19 6.62
N SER A 65 10.85 0.75 5.73
CA SER A 65 10.65 2.17 6.05
C SER A 65 9.30 2.42 6.72
N VAL A 66 8.21 1.93 6.13
CA VAL A 66 6.85 2.15 6.62
C VAL A 66 6.55 1.30 7.87
N LYS A 67 7.18 0.12 7.97
CA LYS A 67 6.97 -0.90 8.99
C LYS A 67 5.48 -1.27 9.15
N PRO A 68 4.77 -1.64 8.07
CA PRO A 68 3.33 -1.89 8.14
C PRO A 68 2.99 -3.13 8.95
N ASP A 69 1.77 -3.17 9.51
CA ASP A 69 1.20 -4.38 10.10
C ASP A 69 0.64 -5.33 9.02
N LEU A 70 0.23 -4.76 7.87
CA LEU A 70 -0.36 -5.45 6.73
C LEU A 70 0.08 -4.77 5.42
N VAL A 71 0.48 -5.58 4.44
CA VAL A 71 0.63 -5.17 3.04
C VAL A 71 -0.57 -5.65 2.25
N ILE A 72 -1.15 -4.78 1.41
CA ILE A 72 -2.14 -5.13 0.40
C ILE A 72 -1.50 -4.94 -0.97
N ASN A 73 -1.35 -6.01 -1.73
CA ASN A 73 -0.73 -5.97 -3.04
C ASN A 73 -1.78 -5.92 -4.16
N LEU A 74 -1.99 -4.74 -4.73
CA LEU A 74 -2.90 -4.51 -5.86
C LEU A 74 -2.14 -4.30 -7.18
N LEU A 75 -0.86 -4.69 -7.23
CA LEU A 75 -0.04 -4.70 -8.44
C LEU A 75 -0.43 -5.87 -9.38
N PRO A 76 0.04 -5.86 -10.64
CA PRO A 76 -0.15 -7.00 -11.55
C PRO A 76 0.31 -8.35 -10.98
N PRO A 77 -0.25 -9.49 -11.43
CA PRO A 77 0.06 -10.82 -10.89
C PRO A 77 1.54 -11.20 -10.85
N ALA A 78 2.35 -10.67 -11.77
CA ALA A 78 3.80 -10.90 -11.81
C ALA A 78 4.51 -10.45 -10.52
N PHE A 79 3.94 -9.50 -9.76
CA PHE A 79 4.51 -8.98 -8.52
C PHE A 79 4.04 -9.73 -7.26
N MET A 80 3.12 -10.70 -7.39
CA MET A 80 2.58 -11.42 -6.23
C MET A 80 3.68 -12.19 -5.48
N ALA A 81 4.43 -13.04 -6.18
CA ALA A 81 5.50 -13.84 -5.56
C ALA A 81 6.66 -12.98 -5.02
N PRO A 82 7.19 -11.98 -5.77
CA PRO A 82 8.22 -11.08 -5.24
C PRO A 82 7.79 -10.35 -3.97
N VAL A 83 6.59 -9.74 -3.94
CA VAL A 83 6.10 -9.01 -2.76
C VAL A 83 5.84 -9.96 -1.59
N ALA A 84 5.27 -11.14 -1.84
CA ALA A 84 5.07 -12.17 -0.80
C ALA A 84 6.37 -12.59 -0.13
N LYS A 85 7.44 -12.78 -0.92
CA LYS A 85 8.76 -13.09 -0.38
C LYS A 85 9.26 -11.98 0.56
N GLN A 86 9.10 -10.72 0.16
CA GLN A 86 9.50 -9.58 1.00
C GLN A 86 8.66 -9.46 2.28
N CYS A 87 7.36 -9.76 2.22
CA CYS A 87 6.50 -9.79 3.40
C CYS A 87 6.89 -10.90 4.37
N LEU A 88 7.23 -12.10 3.87
CA LEU A 88 7.73 -13.21 4.68
C LEU A 88 9.06 -12.87 5.37
N GLU A 89 10.01 -12.31 4.62
CA GLU A 89 11.32 -11.86 5.16
C GLU A 89 11.15 -10.79 6.26
N ALA A 90 10.16 -9.91 6.12
CA ALA A 90 9.84 -8.88 7.10
C ALA A 90 8.91 -9.34 8.23
N GLY A 91 8.32 -10.54 8.16
CA GLY A 91 7.33 -11.03 9.13
C GLY A 91 6.00 -10.24 9.11
N VAL A 92 5.58 -9.75 7.94
CA VAL A 92 4.39 -8.92 7.76
C VAL A 92 3.29 -9.69 7.03
N HIS A 93 2.03 -9.47 7.41
CA HIS A 93 0.88 -10.07 6.73
C HIS A 93 0.73 -9.52 5.31
N LEU A 94 0.25 -10.36 4.39
CA LEU A 94 -0.02 -9.99 3.00
C LEU A 94 -1.45 -10.38 2.62
N VAL A 95 -2.11 -9.47 1.89
CA VAL A 95 -3.37 -9.68 1.17
C VAL A 95 -3.19 -9.34 -0.29
#